data_AF-A0A971Q439-F1
#
_entry.id   AF-A0A971Q439-F1
#
_cell.length_a   1.000
_cell.length_b   1.000
_cell.length_c   1.000
_cell.angle_alpha   90.00
_cell.angle_beta   90.00
_cell.angle_gamma   90.00
#
_symmetry.space_group_name_H-M   'P 1'
#
loop_
_entity.id
_entity.type
_entity.pdbx_description
1 polymer ?
#
loop_
_entity_poly.entity_id
_entity_poly.type
_entity_poly.pdbx_seq_one_letter_code
_entity_poly.pdbx_strand_id
1 'polypeptide(L)'
;MDPHDLTRYHLANPEIIKGITSGKAAGVMELAQHSAAAALCDLGLTELACSNIQSGIKRLEEARNLAPTSQLAFHNLVAALLAHRLLRGNNHGSICQFLRAHWNEVSWARQYGRLLLLPSFLNIQFVGGQCNLRCRMCLGAHREGRAGRLEHLNIEDFRRMLQAAPTINGVTLSAGDSDPLLHPEFERIVEVAREFGVTLDMFTNGQALTEAKCRSILESKIVPMMNFSIDAATAETYRRIRGGSFERVMGHIERLVAMKQEMGLSEPRISMSFVAMADNIEELPAFVEMAVRLGALRVYVEDLIGWDDKPSDNHPATDHPRCVELLDEARAVAARHKLWFQLPQRLADLRREGSIAGETKPTLACCGWLNGVWVQMDGEMRPCCLVGHPADMGNIKDGPLQSNPKFLKVKSLLLSGKVFQQCLGHRMCAYVQQQKAAGIPLRTITREELGELWIEPDASAASEQTSDTADSASLAETTA
;
A
#
# COMPACT_ATOMS: atom_id res chain seq x y z
N MET A 1 13.87 20.36 3.51
CA MET A 1 15.04 19.47 3.62
C MET A 1 16.01 20.14 4.57
N ASP A 2 16.56 19.41 5.53
CA ASP A 2 17.66 19.89 6.36
C ASP A 2 18.91 20.12 5.46
N PRO A 3 19.69 21.21 5.62
CA PRO A 3 21.01 21.34 4.99
C PRO A 3 21.91 20.10 5.12
N HIS A 4 21.81 19.33 6.21
CA HIS A 4 22.52 18.05 6.38
C HIS A 4 22.05 16.97 5.39
N ASP A 5 20.78 16.99 4.97
CA ASP A 5 20.29 16.09 3.91
C ASP A 5 20.88 16.49 2.55
N LEU A 6 21.09 17.79 2.29
CA LEU A 6 21.73 18.27 1.05
C LEU A 6 23.17 17.75 0.92
N THR A 7 23.93 17.76 2.01
CA THR A 7 25.29 17.20 2.06
C THR A 7 25.29 15.67 1.90
N ARG A 8 24.29 14.98 2.48
CA ARG A 8 24.12 13.51 2.39
C ARG A 8 23.71 13.01 1.00
N TYR A 9 22.99 13.82 0.22
CA TYR A 9 22.71 13.56 -1.20
C TYR A 9 23.81 14.09 -2.14
N HIS A 10 24.95 14.56 -1.60
CA HIS A 10 26.09 15.07 -2.35
C HIS A 10 25.70 16.06 -3.45
N LEU A 11 24.79 16.99 -3.10
CA LEU A 11 24.52 18.16 -3.91
C LEU A 11 25.82 18.98 -4.04
N ALA A 12 26.29 19.15 -5.27
CA ALA A 12 27.51 19.88 -5.55
C ALA A 12 27.25 21.23 -6.24
N ASN A 13 26.00 21.57 -6.57
CA ASN A 13 25.66 22.85 -7.17
C ASN A 13 25.30 23.91 -6.09
N PRO A 14 26.15 24.94 -5.90
CA PRO A 14 25.96 25.95 -4.85
C PRO A 14 24.70 26.80 -5.02
N GLU A 15 24.26 27.05 -6.25
CA GLU A 15 23.06 27.85 -6.54
C GLU A 15 21.78 27.07 -6.21
N ILE A 16 21.76 25.75 -6.45
CA ILE A 16 20.65 24.88 -6.04
C ILE A 16 20.60 24.77 -4.52
N ILE A 17 21.75 24.59 -3.86
CA ILE A 17 21.84 24.58 -2.39
C ILE A 17 21.32 25.90 -1.81
N LYS A 18 21.77 27.04 -2.35
CA LYS A 18 21.35 28.39 -1.92
C LYS A 18 19.86 28.63 -2.14
N GLY A 19 19.31 28.12 -3.23
CA GLY A 19 17.89 28.22 -3.51
C GLY A 19 17.01 27.33 -2.62
N ILE A 20 17.44 26.09 -2.34
CA ILE A 20 16.75 25.17 -1.41
C ILE A 20 16.79 25.74 0.01
N THR A 21 17.94 26.26 0.44
CA THR A 21 18.11 26.84 1.79
C THR A 21 17.38 28.17 1.98
N SER A 22 17.10 28.92 0.90
CA SER A 22 16.37 30.19 0.95
C SER A 22 14.86 30.07 0.72
N GLY A 23 14.33 28.87 0.49
CA GLY A 23 12.89 28.62 0.36
C GLY A 23 12.24 29.17 -0.92
N LYS A 24 13.01 29.63 -1.91
CA LYS A 24 12.49 30.20 -3.16
C LYS A 24 12.17 29.09 -4.18
N ALA A 25 10.93 28.61 -4.17
CA ALA A 25 10.55 27.41 -4.92
C ALA A 25 10.63 27.54 -6.46
N ALA A 26 10.21 28.68 -7.01
CA ALA A 26 10.10 28.86 -8.47
C ALA A 26 11.47 28.94 -9.18
N GLY A 27 12.40 29.72 -8.63
CA GLY A 27 13.72 29.91 -9.25
C GLY A 27 14.60 28.66 -9.19
N VAL A 28 14.42 27.78 -8.20
CA VAL A 28 15.22 26.54 -8.04
C VAL A 28 14.78 25.47 -9.01
N MET A 29 13.47 25.31 -9.21
CA MET A 29 12.95 24.37 -10.21
C MET A 29 13.40 24.77 -11.60
N GLU A 30 13.30 26.05 -11.92
CA GLU A 30 13.69 26.59 -13.22
C GLU A 30 15.21 26.47 -13.42
N LEU A 31 16.04 26.73 -12.40
CA LEU A 31 17.49 26.50 -12.44
C LEU A 31 17.87 25.02 -12.54
N ALA A 32 17.16 24.14 -11.85
CA ALA A 32 17.42 22.70 -11.86
C ALA A 32 16.98 22.07 -13.18
N GLN A 33 15.85 22.52 -13.73
CA GLN A 33 15.40 22.20 -15.09
C GLN A 33 16.38 22.76 -16.13
N HIS A 34 16.85 24.01 -15.98
CA HIS A 34 17.89 24.59 -16.85
C HIS A 34 19.22 23.86 -16.73
N SER A 35 19.64 23.45 -15.54
CA SER A 35 20.90 22.72 -15.32
C SER A 35 20.81 21.29 -15.86
N ALA A 36 19.66 20.63 -15.68
CA ALA A 36 19.39 19.33 -16.29
C ALA A 36 19.30 19.45 -17.82
N ALA A 37 18.62 20.48 -18.34
CA ALA A 37 18.52 20.77 -19.76
C ALA A 37 19.87 21.16 -20.38
N ALA A 38 20.68 21.97 -19.72
CA ALA A 38 22.02 22.36 -20.16
C ALA A 38 22.98 21.17 -20.17
N ALA A 39 22.95 20.31 -19.15
CA ALA A 39 23.72 19.08 -19.14
C ALA A 39 23.27 18.08 -20.23
N LEU A 40 21.98 18.09 -20.58
CA LEU A 40 21.43 17.33 -21.72
C LEU A 40 21.77 18.00 -23.08
N CYS A 41 21.93 19.33 -23.13
CA CYS A 41 22.40 20.09 -24.30
C CYS A 41 23.87 19.79 -24.61
N ASP A 42 24.72 19.72 -23.59
CA ASP A 42 26.15 19.35 -23.74
C ASP A 42 26.34 17.92 -24.28
N LEU A 43 25.32 17.08 -24.19
CA LEU A 43 25.25 15.74 -24.78
C LEU A 43 24.64 15.73 -26.20
N GLY A 44 24.30 16.89 -26.77
CA GLY A 44 23.70 17.04 -28.11
C GLY A 44 22.20 16.72 -28.19
N LEU A 45 21.46 16.78 -27.06
CA LEU A 45 20.09 16.28 -26.92
C LEU A 45 19.06 17.38 -26.58
N THR A 46 19.27 18.57 -27.16
CA THR A 46 18.63 19.87 -26.89
C THR A 46 17.09 19.91 -26.96
N GLU A 47 16.46 19.20 -27.90
CA GLU A 47 15.04 19.45 -28.25
C GLU A 47 13.99 18.86 -27.29
N LEU A 48 14.35 18.03 -26.29
CA LEU A 48 13.36 17.29 -25.48
C LEU A 48 13.49 17.42 -23.96
N ALA A 49 14.41 18.24 -23.45
CA ALA A 49 14.58 18.46 -22.02
C ALA A 49 13.52 19.42 -21.41
N CYS A 50 12.85 20.21 -22.26
CA CYS A 50 11.95 21.27 -21.80
C CYS A 50 10.49 20.83 -21.59
N SER A 51 10.10 19.59 -21.94
CA SER A 51 8.68 19.21 -22.01
C SER A 51 8.22 18.09 -21.07
N ASN A 52 9.09 17.19 -20.58
CA ASN A 52 8.72 16.14 -19.61
C ASN A 52 9.95 15.56 -18.85
N ILE A 53 9.88 15.48 -17.51
CA ILE A 53 10.93 14.87 -16.66
C ILE A 53 11.20 13.39 -17.03
N GLN A 54 10.17 12.65 -17.47
CA GLN A 54 10.32 11.24 -17.88
C GLN A 54 11.16 11.08 -19.15
N SER A 55 11.09 12.02 -20.10
CA SER A 55 11.96 11.97 -21.29
C SER A 55 13.41 12.31 -20.93
N GLY A 56 13.62 13.17 -19.91
CA GLY A 56 14.94 13.45 -19.35
C GLY A 56 15.58 12.22 -18.70
N ILE A 57 14.83 11.48 -17.87
CA ILE A 57 15.32 10.25 -17.23
C ILE A 57 15.60 9.16 -18.27
N LYS A 58 14.70 8.94 -19.23
CA LYS A 58 14.90 7.95 -20.31
C LYS A 58 16.13 8.26 -21.17
N ARG A 59 16.47 9.53 -21.38
CA ARG A 59 17.69 9.93 -22.10
C ARG A 59 18.95 9.77 -21.26
N LEU A 60 18.86 9.94 -19.95
CA LEU A 60 19.94 9.57 -19.02
C LEU A 60 20.17 8.03 -19.01
N GLU A 61 19.12 7.22 -19.17
CA GLU A 61 19.20 5.76 -19.36
C GLU A 61 19.87 5.36 -20.70
N GLU A 62 19.59 6.09 -21.78
CA GLU A 62 20.11 5.80 -23.13
C GLU A 62 21.59 6.18 -23.31
N ALA A 63 22.12 7.09 -22.49
CA ALA A 63 23.51 7.53 -22.56
C ALA A 63 24.45 6.57 -21.81
N ARG A 64 24.77 5.45 -22.44
CA ARG A 64 25.58 4.34 -21.87
C ARG A 64 27.04 4.65 -21.49
N ASN A 65 27.54 5.89 -21.62
CA ASN A 65 28.95 6.27 -21.42
C ASN A 65 29.15 7.68 -20.81
N LEU A 66 28.45 7.99 -19.72
CA LEU A 66 28.36 9.36 -19.20
C LEU A 66 29.65 9.85 -18.49
N ALA A 67 30.14 11.03 -18.91
CA ALA A 67 31.24 11.78 -18.31
C ALA A 67 30.86 12.38 -16.92
N PRO A 68 31.81 12.81 -16.07
CA PRO A 68 31.55 13.39 -14.73
C PRO A 68 30.52 14.52 -14.66
N THR A 69 30.33 15.27 -15.74
CA THR A 69 29.30 16.32 -15.88
C THR A 69 27.86 15.80 -15.72
N SER A 70 27.64 14.53 -16.09
CA SER A 70 26.33 13.88 -16.04
C SER A 70 25.94 13.44 -14.63
N GLN A 71 26.94 13.11 -13.80
CA GLN A 71 26.74 12.83 -12.38
C GLN A 71 26.19 14.07 -11.68
N LEU A 72 26.81 15.23 -11.90
CA LEU A 72 26.35 16.50 -11.35
C LEU A 72 24.91 16.83 -11.79
N ALA A 73 24.56 16.56 -13.05
CA ALA A 73 23.21 16.77 -13.57
C ALA A 73 22.18 15.87 -12.87
N PHE A 74 22.47 14.57 -12.71
CA PHE A 74 21.60 13.63 -12.00
C PHE A 74 21.42 14.02 -10.53
N HIS A 75 22.51 14.40 -9.85
CA HIS A 75 22.47 14.85 -8.45
C HIS A 75 21.55 16.08 -8.29
N ASN A 76 21.70 17.06 -9.18
CA ASN A 76 20.89 18.28 -9.18
C ASN A 76 19.40 17.98 -9.45
N LEU A 77 19.10 17.08 -10.38
CA LEU A 77 17.75 16.65 -10.69
C LEU A 77 17.08 15.98 -9.48
N VAL A 78 17.73 14.96 -8.89
CA VAL A 78 17.19 14.23 -7.72
C VAL A 78 16.93 15.18 -6.55
N ALA A 79 17.86 16.09 -6.27
CA ALA A 79 17.73 17.04 -5.18
C ALA A 79 16.64 18.09 -5.40
N ALA A 80 16.48 18.60 -6.63
CA ALA A 80 15.38 19.51 -6.95
C ALA A 80 14.04 18.79 -6.81
N LEU A 81 13.93 17.56 -7.32
CA LEU A 81 12.72 16.75 -7.17
C LEU A 81 12.39 16.50 -5.70
N LEU A 82 13.39 16.19 -4.86
CA LEU A 82 13.20 16.04 -3.42
C LEU A 82 12.78 17.34 -2.73
N ALA A 83 13.48 18.45 -3.00
CA ALA A 83 13.22 19.74 -2.36
C ALA A 83 11.80 20.26 -2.63
N HIS A 84 11.27 19.96 -3.82
CA HIS A 84 9.94 20.38 -4.24
C HIS A 84 8.86 19.30 -4.09
N ARG A 85 9.18 18.17 -3.42
CA ARG A 85 8.25 17.03 -3.24
C ARG A 85 7.70 16.46 -4.55
N LEU A 86 8.51 16.55 -5.61
CA LEU A 86 8.21 15.98 -6.93
C LEU A 86 8.88 14.62 -7.14
N LEU A 87 9.76 14.17 -6.23
CA LEU A 87 10.31 12.82 -6.23
C LEU A 87 9.28 11.82 -5.66
N ARG A 88 8.16 11.63 -6.37
CA ARG A 88 7.08 10.70 -5.99
C ARG A 88 6.46 10.07 -7.23
N GLY A 89 5.63 9.04 -7.03
CA GLY A 89 4.92 8.37 -8.12
C GLY A 89 5.87 7.91 -9.23
N ASN A 90 5.55 8.24 -10.48
CA ASN A 90 6.36 7.88 -11.65
C ASN A 90 7.78 8.43 -11.58
N ASN A 91 8.00 9.64 -11.03
CA ASN A 91 9.35 10.21 -10.92
C ASN A 91 10.23 9.41 -9.95
N HIS A 92 9.68 9.03 -8.79
CA HIS A 92 10.38 8.16 -7.84
C HIS A 92 10.61 6.78 -8.44
N GLY A 93 9.59 6.19 -9.07
CA GLY A 93 9.66 4.88 -9.72
C GLY A 93 10.74 4.83 -10.81
N SER A 94 10.76 5.79 -11.73
CA SER A 94 11.78 5.87 -12.81
C SER A 94 13.18 6.06 -12.26
N ILE A 95 13.38 6.90 -11.23
CA ILE A 95 14.69 7.04 -10.57
C ILE A 95 15.10 5.74 -9.89
N CYS A 96 14.19 5.06 -9.17
CA CYS A 96 14.49 3.76 -8.58
C CYS A 96 14.81 2.69 -9.65
N GLN A 97 14.13 2.70 -10.79
CA GLN A 97 14.38 1.79 -11.90
C GLN A 97 15.78 2.01 -12.48
N PHE A 98 16.13 3.25 -12.78
CA PHE A 98 17.48 3.63 -13.22
C PHE A 98 18.56 3.16 -12.23
N LEU A 99 18.37 3.48 -10.94
CA LEU A 99 19.33 3.10 -9.89
C LEU A 99 19.51 1.58 -9.77
N ARG A 100 18.45 0.79 -9.99
CA ARG A 100 18.52 -0.68 -10.01
C ARG A 100 19.25 -1.20 -11.24
N ALA A 101 18.99 -0.61 -12.41
CA ALA A 101 19.61 -1.02 -13.67
C ALA A 101 21.13 -0.80 -13.68
N HIS A 102 21.59 0.30 -13.08
CA HIS A 102 22.99 0.74 -13.17
C HIS A 102 23.79 0.60 -11.86
N TRP A 103 23.24 -0.11 -10.87
CA TRP A 103 23.82 -0.26 -9.52
C TRP A 103 25.28 -0.77 -9.51
N ASN A 104 25.63 -1.63 -10.47
CA ASN A 104 26.96 -2.23 -10.61
C ASN A 104 27.84 -1.55 -11.65
N GLU A 105 27.25 -0.78 -12.56
CA GLU A 105 27.94 -0.16 -13.69
C GLU A 105 28.39 1.26 -13.36
N VAL A 106 27.66 1.94 -12.46
CA VAL A 106 27.86 3.35 -12.14
C VAL A 106 28.22 3.49 -10.66
N SER A 107 29.49 3.79 -10.38
CA SER A 107 30.03 3.85 -9.01
C SER A 107 29.31 4.85 -8.10
N TRP A 108 28.81 5.95 -8.64
CA TRP A 108 28.05 6.95 -7.89
C TRP A 108 26.57 6.59 -7.69
N ALA A 109 25.98 5.68 -8.49
CA ALA A 109 24.58 5.27 -8.32
C ALA A 109 24.34 4.62 -6.95
N ARG A 110 25.37 3.95 -6.41
CA ARG A 110 25.37 3.37 -5.05
C ARG A 110 25.12 4.40 -3.96
N GLN A 111 25.47 5.67 -4.19
CA GLN A 111 25.25 6.78 -3.25
C GLN A 111 23.75 7.06 -3.04
N TYR A 112 22.92 6.72 -4.03
CA TYR A 112 21.47 6.91 -4.00
C TYR A 112 20.68 5.67 -3.59
N GLY A 113 21.35 4.59 -3.19
CA GLY A 113 20.68 3.35 -2.79
C GLY A 113 19.64 3.50 -1.70
N ARG A 114 19.76 4.54 -0.87
CA ARG A 114 18.76 4.83 0.16
C ARG A 114 17.41 5.23 -0.44
N LEU A 115 17.36 5.80 -1.64
CA LEU A 115 16.10 6.08 -2.33
C LEU A 115 15.35 4.78 -2.65
N LEU A 116 16.06 3.68 -2.93
CA LEU A 116 15.45 2.36 -3.13
C LEU A 116 14.77 1.81 -1.86
N LEU A 117 15.13 2.35 -0.69
CA LEU A 117 14.57 1.96 0.61
C LEU A 117 13.37 2.84 1.01
N LEU A 118 13.18 4.00 0.38
CA LEU A 118 12.11 4.91 0.75
C LEU A 118 10.75 4.42 0.23
N PRO A 119 9.67 4.58 1.03
CA PRO A 119 8.36 4.13 0.62
C PRO A 119 7.76 5.05 -0.45
N SER A 120 6.95 4.45 -1.31
CA SER A 120 6.07 5.16 -2.26
C SER A 120 4.66 5.36 -1.68
N PHE A 121 4.31 4.68 -0.59
CA PHE A 121 3.06 4.89 0.15
C PHE A 121 3.22 4.60 1.65
N LEU A 122 2.38 5.23 2.47
CA LEU A 122 2.24 4.87 3.89
C LEU A 122 0.87 4.25 4.12
N ASN A 123 0.81 3.21 4.95
CA ASN A 123 -0.44 2.77 5.56
C ASN A 123 -0.42 3.31 6.98
N ILE A 124 -1.22 4.32 7.26
CA ILE A 124 -1.24 4.95 8.58
C ILE A 124 -2.53 4.51 9.26
N GLN A 125 -2.44 4.07 10.50
CA GLN A 125 -3.62 3.85 11.33
C GLN A 125 -4.16 5.20 11.80
N PHE A 126 -5.34 5.59 11.32
CA PHE A 126 -5.97 6.88 11.68
C PHE A 126 -6.98 6.75 12.80
N VAL A 127 -7.64 5.59 12.88
CA VAL A 127 -8.65 5.29 13.88
C VAL A 127 -8.50 3.85 14.36
N GLY A 128 -9.07 3.56 15.52
CA GLY A 128 -9.01 2.25 16.16
C GLY A 128 -9.92 2.20 17.39
N GLY A 129 -10.06 1.00 17.95
CA GLY A 129 -10.99 0.78 19.05
C GLY A 129 -12.42 0.76 18.53
N GLN A 130 -13.24 1.74 18.88
CA GLN A 130 -14.66 1.72 18.55
C GLN A 130 -14.95 1.81 17.04
N CYS A 131 -15.90 0.99 16.56
CA CYS A 131 -16.48 1.06 15.22
C CYS A 131 -18.01 1.18 15.31
N ASN A 132 -18.63 1.75 14.28
CA ASN A 132 -20.08 1.82 14.13
C ASN A 132 -20.71 0.54 13.59
N LEU A 133 -19.91 -0.49 13.29
CA LEU A 133 -20.33 -1.83 12.91
C LEU A 133 -19.69 -2.89 13.81
N ARG A 134 -20.27 -4.10 13.80
CA ARG A 134 -19.75 -5.29 14.50
C ARG A 134 -19.73 -6.48 13.54
N CYS A 135 -18.89 -6.39 12.52
CA CYS A 135 -18.84 -7.39 11.48
C CYS A 135 -18.34 -8.73 12.04
N ARG A 136 -19.02 -9.84 11.70
CA ARG A 136 -18.72 -11.17 12.24
C ARG A 136 -17.30 -11.66 11.91
N MET A 137 -16.77 -11.29 10.75
CA MET A 137 -15.40 -11.65 10.31
C MET A 137 -14.31 -10.74 10.88
N CYS A 138 -14.65 -9.63 11.54
CA CYS A 138 -13.67 -8.63 11.92
C CYS A 138 -12.88 -9.11 13.14
N LEU A 139 -11.60 -9.45 12.94
CA LEU A 139 -10.69 -9.86 14.02
C LEU A 139 -10.64 -8.87 15.18
N GLY A 140 -10.71 -7.57 14.85
CA GLY A 140 -10.72 -6.51 15.84
C GLY A 140 -12.04 -6.35 16.59
N ALA A 141 -13.18 -6.64 15.94
CA ALA A 141 -14.49 -6.50 16.59
C ALA A 141 -14.71 -7.49 17.75
N HIS A 142 -14.02 -8.63 17.67
CA HIS A 142 -14.09 -9.72 18.63
C HIS A 142 -12.83 -9.84 19.50
N ARG A 143 -11.93 -8.86 19.44
CA ARG A 143 -10.70 -8.85 20.22
C ARG A 143 -11.00 -8.55 21.70
N GLU A 144 -10.51 -9.41 22.59
CA GLU A 144 -10.55 -9.15 24.04
C GLU A 144 -9.76 -7.87 24.38
N GLY A 145 -10.31 -7.05 25.28
CA GLY A 145 -9.67 -5.79 25.67
C GLY A 145 -9.74 -4.68 24.60
N ARG A 146 -10.56 -4.83 23.55
CA ARG A 146 -10.85 -3.77 22.59
C ARG A 146 -11.24 -2.47 23.30
N ALA A 147 -10.60 -1.37 22.94
CA ALA A 147 -10.94 -0.06 23.48
C ALA A 147 -12.41 0.26 23.20
N GLY A 148 -13.19 0.50 24.27
CA GLY A 148 -14.60 0.87 24.16
C GLY A 148 -14.85 2.28 23.61
N ARG A 149 -13.77 3.06 23.40
CA ARG A 149 -13.79 4.41 22.85
C ARG A 149 -13.13 4.43 21.47
N LEU A 150 -13.50 5.42 20.66
CA LEU A 150 -12.78 5.72 19.44
C LEU A 150 -11.41 6.31 19.78
N GLU A 151 -10.36 5.65 19.31
CA GLU A 151 -9.00 6.18 19.29
C GLU A 151 -8.75 6.75 17.90
N HIS A 152 -8.03 7.87 17.84
CA HIS A 152 -7.77 8.54 16.58
C HIS A 152 -6.42 9.27 16.56
N LEU A 153 -5.84 9.37 15.38
CA LEU A 153 -4.58 10.07 15.13
C LEU A 153 -4.78 11.59 15.29
N ASN A 154 -3.81 12.26 15.90
CA ASN A 154 -3.82 13.72 15.92
C ASN A 154 -3.38 14.29 14.55
N ILE A 155 -4.04 15.33 14.07
CA ILE A 155 -3.72 16.02 12.80
C ILE A 155 -2.25 16.44 12.70
N GLU A 156 -1.66 16.91 13.79
CA GLU A 156 -0.28 17.38 13.79
C GLU A 156 0.73 16.21 13.76
N ASP A 157 0.36 15.07 14.35
CA ASP A 157 1.14 13.84 14.18
C ASP A 157 1.03 13.36 12.73
N PHE A 158 -0.16 13.38 12.13
CA PHE A 158 -0.33 13.07 10.70
C PHE A 158 0.56 13.95 9.81
N ARG A 159 0.56 15.28 10.04
CA ARG A 159 1.44 16.21 9.33
C ARG A 159 2.91 15.84 9.48
N ARG A 160 3.37 15.53 10.70
CA ARG A 160 4.75 15.10 10.96
C ARG A 160 5.11 13.80 10.23
N MET A 161 4.20 12.83 10.19
CA MET A 161 4.39 11.58 9.43
C MET A 161 4.59 11.84 7.93
N LEU A 162 3.78 12.73 7.32
CA LEU A 162 3.94 13.09 5.91
C LEU A 162 5.23 13.85 5.64
N GLN A 163 5.67 14.71 6.57
CA GLN A 163 6.95 15.44 6.46
C GLN A 163 8.16 14.48 6.47
N ALA A 164 8.10 13.42 7.27
CA ALA A 164 9.17 12.45 7.41
C ALA A 164 9.35 11.53 6.19
N ALA A 165 8.35 11.42 5.31
CA ALA A 165 8.35 10.53 4.14
C ALA A 165 8.16 11.31 2.81
N PRO A 166 9.18 12.05 2.34
CA PRO A 166 9.03 13.01 1.24
C PRO A 166 8.75 12.39 -0.14
N THR A 167 8.94 11.07 -0.29
CA THR A 167 8.81 10.36 -1.57
C THR A 167 7.46 9.70 -1.79
N ILE A 168 6.56 9.78 -0.81
CA ILE A 168 5.28 9.09 -0.87
C ILE A 168 4.38 9.74 -1.90
N ASN A 169 3.68 8.90 -2.67
CA ASN A 169 2.66 9.32 -3.61
C ASN A 169 1.29 9.38 -2.94
N GLY A 170 1.05 8.50 -1.97
CA GLY A 170 -0.24 8.40 -1.31
C GLY A 170 -0.17 7.76 0.06
N VAL A 171 -1.30 7.80 0.73
CA VAL A 171 -1.53 7.24 2.06
C VAL A 171 -2.80 6.40 2.01
N THR A 172 -2.70 5.16 2.50
CA THR A 172 -3.88 4.37 2.82
C THR A 172 -4.34 4.73 4.22
N LEU A 173 -5.59 5.18 4.33
CA LEU A 173 -6.22 5.47 5.62
C LEU A 173 -6.66 4.17 6.29
N SER A 174 -5.71 3.47 6.92
CA SER A 174 -6.01 2.24 7.64
C SER A 174 -6.79 2.54 8.92
N ALA A 175 -7.82 1.74 9.18
CA ALA A 175 -8.70 1.94 10.33
C ALA A 175 -8.60 0.81 11.37
N GLY A 176 -7.69 -0.15 11.21
CA GLY A 176 -7.55 -1.30 12.12
C GLY A 176 -8.88 -2.04 12.26
N ASP A 177 -9.50 -1.90 13.43
CA ASP A 177 -10.80 -2.47 13.82
C ASP A 177 -11.99 -1.47 13.77
N SER A 178 -11.77 -0.31 13.15
CA SER A 178 -12.71 0.82 13.03
C SER A 178 -12.97 1.19 11.55
N ASP A 179 -13.49 2.39 11.30
CA ASP A 179 -13.75 2.95 9.96
C ASP A 179 -13.17 4.37 9.84
N PRO A 180 -12.41 4.69 8.79
CA PRO A 180 -11.69 5.97 8.71
C PRO A 180 -12.63 7.18 8.65
N LEU A 181 -13.87 7.01 8.19
CA LEU A 181 -14.87 8.08 8.22
C LEU A 181 -15.35 8.40 9.65
N LEU A 182 -14.99 7.63 10.68
CA LEU A 182 -15.31 7.96 12.07
C LEU A 182 -14.36 8.98 12.68
N HIS A 183 -13.24 9.30 12.02
CA HIS A 183 -12.32 10.32 12.51
C HIS A 183 -13.04 11.67 12.68
N PRO A 184 -13.00 12.30 13.87
CA PRO A 184 -13.76 13.53 14.14
C PRO A 184 -13.31 14.71 13.27
N GLU A 185 -12.05 14.71 12.84
CA GLU A 185 -11.46 15.73 11.97
C GLU A 185 -11.13 15.17 10.56
N PHE A 186 -11.97 14.28 10.03
CA PHE A 186 -11.71 13.62 8.74
C PHE A 186 -11.44 14.62 7.60
N GLU A 187 -12.25 15.68 7.51
CA GLU A 187 -12.10 16.74 6.50
C GLU A 187 -10.73 17.42 6.62
N ARG A 188 -10.22 17.60 7.85
CA ARG A 188 -8.89 18.17 8.08
C ARG A 188 -7.78 17.21 7.63
N ILE A 189 -7.95 15.89 7.80
CA ILE A 189 -7.02 14.89 7.24
C ILE A 189 -6.94 15.03 5.71
N VAL A 190 -8.08 15.16 5.04
CA VAL A 190 -8.13 15.37 3.58
C VAL A 190 -7.41 16.67 3.18
N GLU A 191 -7.64 17.75 3.91
CA GLU A 191 -6.94 19.02 3.67
C GLU A 191 -5.42 18.90 3.83
N VAL A 192 -4.95 18.27 4.91
CA VAL A 192 -3.50 18.08 5.15
C VAL A 192 -2.88 17.20 4.07
N ALA A 193 -3.54 16.11 3.67
CA ALA A 193 -3.06 15.29 2.56
C ALA A 193 -2.95 16.10 1.25
N ARG A 194 -3.93 17.00 0.99
CA ARG A 194 -3.91 17.91 -0.16
C ARG A 194 -2.77 18.93 -0.07
N GLU A 195 -2.53 19.53 1.10
CA GLU A 195 -1.39 20.43 1.36
C GLU A 195 -0.04 19.77 1.01
N PHE A 196 0.07 18.45 1.24
CA PHE A 196 1.26 17.67 0.92
C PHE A 196 1.25 17.11 -0.51
N GLY A 197 0.14 17.23 -1.24
CA GLY A 197 -0.05 16.70 -2.59
C GLY A 197 0.02 15.17 -2.65
N VAL A 198 -0.40 14.48 -1.59
CA VAL A 198 -0.46 13.02 -1.52
C VAL A 198 -1.88 12.54 -1.73
N THR A 199 -2.06 11.44 -2.46
CA THR A 199 -3.38 10.84 -2.65
C THR A 199 -3.83 10.08 -1.41
N LEU A 200 -5.14 9.93 -1.22
CA LEU A 200 -5.70 9.09 -0.17
C LEU A 200 -6.36 7.85 -0.77
N ASP A 201 -5.95 6.68 -0.33
CA ASP A 201 -6.64 5.41 -0.60
C ASP A 201 -7.52 5.07 0.60
N MET A 202 -8.79 4.80 0.32
CA MET A 202 -9.83 4.71 1.35
C MET A 202 -10.54 3.37 1.28
N PHE A 203 -10.59 2.70 2.43
CA PHE A 203 -11.39 1.51 2.68
C PHE A 203 -12.41 1.85 3.78
N THR A 204 -13.69 1.78 3.46
CA THR A 204 -14.75 2.19 4.39
C THR A 204 -15.99 1.32 4.25
N ASN A 205 -16.70 1.14 5.36
CA ASN A 205 -18.05 0.59 5.40
C ASN A 205 -19.13 1.57 4.90
N GLY A 206 -18.79 2.84 4.68
CA GLY A 206 -19.65 3.87 4.10
C GLY A 206 -20.79 4.41 4.99
N GLN A 207 -21.03 3.82 6.17
CA GLN A 207 -22.17 4.18 7.03
C GLN A 207 -22.07 5.60 7.61
N ALA A 208 -20.84 6.08 7.82
CA ALA A 208 -20.54 7.41 8.37
C ALA A 208 -20.31 8.49 7.30
N LEU A 209 -20.58 8.17 6.02
CA LEU A 209 -20.44 9.11 4.92
C LEU A 209 -21.57 10.16 4.95
N THR A 210 -21.22 11.41 5.17
CA THR A 210 -22.15 12.57 5.16
C THR A 210 -21.97 13.37 3.88
N GLU A 211 -22.89 14.29 3.59
CA GLU A 211 -22.73 15.21 2.45
C GLU A 211 -21.45 16.06 2.57
N ALA A 212 -21.13 16.55 3.78
CA ALA A 212 -19.90 17.30 4.05
C ALA A 212 -18.64 16.49 3.71
N LYS A 213 -18.61 15.20 4.10
CA LYS A 213 -17.50 14.30 3.76
C LYS A 213 -17.43 14.00 2.27
N CYS A 214 -18.57 13.76 1.61
CA CYS A 214 -18.63 13.62 0.16
C CYS A 214 -18.02 14.84 -0.53
N ARG A 215 -18.42 16.04 -0.11
CA ARG A 215 -17.92 17.31 -0.65
C ARG A 215 -16.42 17.45 -0.45
N SER A 216 -15.93 17.23 0.77
CA SER A 216 -14.49 17.27 1.09
C SER A 216 -13.70 16.30 0.20
N ILE A 217 -14.16 15.06 0.06
CA ILE A 217 -13.54 14.04 -0.81
C ILE A 217 -13.49 14.51 -2.27
N LEU A 218 -14.62 14.95 -2.83
CA LEU A 218 -14.74 15.34 -4.24
C LEU A 218 -13.95 16.61 -4.58
N GLU A 219 -14.06 17.65 -3.76
CA GLU A 219 -13.40 18.94 -3.98
C GLU A 219 -11.89 18.86 -3.76
N SER A 220 -11.41 17.90 -2.96
CA SER A 220 -9.99 17.70 -2.72
C SER A 220 -9.23 17.23 -3.97
N LYS A 221 -9.88 16.42 -4.83
CA LYS A 221 -9.29 15.77 -6.02
C LYS A 221 -8.04 14.92 -5.72
N ILE A 222 -7.89 14.44 -4.49
CA ILE A 222 -6.77 13.58 -4.07
C ILE A 222 -7.19 12.14 -3.76
N VAL A 223 -8.48 11.81 -3.88
CA VAL A 223 -9.01 10.47 -3.63
C VAL A 223 -9.27 9.79 -4.97
N PRO A 224 -8.34 8.99 -5.51
CA PRO A 224 -8.54 8.34 -6.81
C PRO A 224 -9.60 7.24 -6.75
N MET A 225 -9.74 6.57 -5.60
CA MET A 225 -10.66 5.44 -5.42
C MET A 225 -11.23 5.40 -4.00
N MET A 226 -12.51 5.08 -3.90
CA MET A 226 -13.21 4.74 -2.67
C MET A 226 -13.56 3.25 -2.71
N ASN A 227 -13.02 2.46 -1.78
CA ASN A 227 -13.33 1.05 -1.61
C ASN A 227 -14.40 0.89 -0.52
N PHE A 228 -15.61 0.48 -0.92
CA PHE A 228 -16.73 0.25 -0.01
C PHE A 228 -16.81 -1.22 0.38
N SER A 229 -16.64 -1.52 1.66
CA SER A 229 -16.70 -2.88 2.18
C SER A 229 -18.15 -3.25 2.51
N ILE A 230 -18.75 -4.11 1.67
CA ILE A 230 -20.20 -4.39 1.71
C ILE A 230 -20.51 -5.86 2.03
N ASP A 231 -19.81 -6.83 1.44
CA ASP A 231 -19.94 -8.29 1.67
C ASP A 231 -21.34 -8.92 1.50
N ALA A 232 -22.27 -8.21 0.87
CA ALA A 232 -23.65 -8.65 0.69
C ALA A 232 -24.31 -7.95 -0.51
N ALA A 233 -25.16 -8.66 -1.22
CA ALA A 233 -26.07 -8.13 -2.24
C ALA A 233 -27.48 -7.86 -1.68
N THR A 234 -27.79 -8.34 -0.47
CA THR A 234 -29.10 -8.15 0.18
C THR A 234 -28.99 -7.51 1.57
N ALA A 235 -30.07 -6.86 2.01
CA ALA A 235 -30.16 -6.25 3.34
C ALA A 235 -30.10 -7.27 4.48
N GLU A 236 -30.66 -8.45 4.27
CA GLU A 236 -30.64 -9.55 5.24
C GLU A 236 -29.21 -10.04 5.48
N THR A 237 -28.50 -10.40 4.41
CA THR A 237 -27.11 -10.85 4.48
C THR A 237 -26.20 -9.76 5.04
N TYR A 238 -26.39 -8.49 4.63
CA TYR A 238 -25.64 -7.38 5.18
C TYR A 238 -25.85 -7.22 6.68
N ARG A 239 -27.10 -7.30 7.18
CA ARG A 239 -27.39 -7.21 8.62
C ARG A 239 -26.76 -8.37 9.38
N ARG A 240 -26.87 -9.60 8.85
CA ARG A 240 -26.28 -10.81 9.45
C ARG A 240 -24.77 -10.72 9.56
N ILE A 241 -24.10 -10.21 8.53
CA ILE A 241 -22.64 -10.23 8.42
C ILE A 241 -22.00 -8.99 9.02
N ARG A 242 -22.50 -7.80 8.68
CA ARG A 242 -21.90 -6.49 9.02
C ARG A 242 -22.60 -5.81 10.20
N GLY A 243 -23.86 -6.15 10.49
CA GLY A 243 -24.64 -5.57 11.60
C GLY A 243 -25.13 -4.14 11.37
N GLY A 244 -25.14 -3.64 10.13
CA GLY A 244 -25.53 -2.27 9.78
C GLY A 244 -26.79 -2.18 8.92
N SER A 245 -27.08 -0.98 8.39
CA SER A 245 -28.18 -0.75 7.43
C SER A 245 -27.65 -0.74 5.99
N PHE A 246 -28.09 -1.71 5.20
CA PHE A 246 -27.72 -1.85 3.80
C PHE A 246 -28.23 -0.67 2.96
N GLU A 247 -29.49 -0.29 3.15
CA GLU A 247 -30.14 0.81 2.43
C GLU A 247 -29.42 2.13 2.67
N ARG A 248 -28.98 2.36 3.91
CA ARG A 248 -28.22 3.57 4.26
C ARG A 248 -26.89 3.65 3.52
N VAL A 249 -26.09 2.58 3.51
CA VAL A 249 -24.80 2.60 2.80
C VAL A 249 -25.00 2.70 1.29
N MET A 250 -26.01 2.02 0.71
CA MET A 250 -26.31 2.14 -0.71
C MET A 250 -26.71 3.58 -1.07
N GLY A 251 -27.63 4.20 -0.31
CA GLY A 251 -28.02 5.59 -0.53
C GLY A 251 -26.88 6.59 -0.35
N HIS A 252 -25.90 6.31 0.52
CA HIS A 252 -24.68 7.11 0.65
C HIS A 252 -23.78 7.01 -0.57
N ILE A 253 -23.61 5.81 -1.14
CA ILE A 253 -22.83 5.59 -2.35
C ILE A 253 -23.51 6.28 -3.54
N GLU A 254 -24.83 6.11 -3.70
CA GLU A 254 -25.61 6.76 -4.74
C GLU A 254 -25.50 8.29 -4.67
N ARG A 255 -25.60 8.88 -3.47
CA ARG A 255 -25.39 10.31 -3.27
C ARG A 255 -23.98 10.76 -3.67
N LEU A 256 -22.94 10.02 -3.30
CA LEU A 256 -21.57 10.33 -3.70
C LEU A 256 -21.43 10.29 -5.23
N VAL A 257 -22.01 9.28 -5.89
CA VAL A 257 -21.99 9.14 -7.36
C VAL A 257 -22.73 10.30 -8.04
N ALA A 258 -23.91 10.67 -7.54
CA ALA A 258 -24.70 11.79 -8.08
C ALA A 258 -23.94 13.12 -7.95
N MET A 259 -23.42 13.45 -6.75
CA MET A 259 -22.61 14.65 -6.54
C MET A 259 -21.38 14.69 -7.44
N LYS A 260 -20.70 13.55 -7.62
CA LYS A 260 -19.55 13.42 -8.53
C LYS A 260 -19.94 13.76 -9.97
N GLN A 261 -21.09 13.27 -10.44
CA GLN A 261 -21.61 13.54 -11.78
C GLN A 261 -22.00 15.02 -11.96
N GLU A 262 -22.69 15.60 -10.99
CA GLU A 262 -23.07 17.02 -10.98
C GLU A 262 -21.84 17.94 -11.06
N MET A 263 -20.75 17.56 -10.38
CA MET A 263 -19.48 18.29 -10.41
C MET A 263 -18.62 18.01 -11.66
N GLY A 264 -19.05 17.10 -12.55
CA GLY A 264 -18.30 16.71 -13.74
C GLY A 264 -16.97 16.00 -13.45
N LEU A 265 -16.88 15.29 -12.33
CA LEU A 265 -15.65 14.63 -11.88
C LEU A 265 -15.61 13.15 -12.33
N SER A 266 -14.42 12.67 -12.70
CA SER A 266 -14.19 11.24 -12.95
C SER A 266 -13.83 10.46 -11.67
N GLU A 267 -13.28 11.15 -10.67
CA GLU A 267 -12.79 10.60 -9.41
C GLU A 267 -13.56 11.13 -8.19
N PRO A 268 -13.70 10.34 -7.11
CA PRO A 268 -13.15 8.99 -6.94
C PRO A 268 -13.86 7.95 -7.81
N ARG A 269 -13.10 6.95 -8.27
CA ARG A 269 -13.65 5.70 -8.79
C ARG A 269 -14.22 4.89 -7.62
N ILE A 270 -15.28 4.14 -7.89
CA ILE A 270 -15.91 3.30 -6.87
C ILE A 270 -15.37 1.88 -7.02
N SER A 271 -14.94 1.29 -5.92
CA SER A 271 -14.62 -0.13 -5.80
C SER A 271 -15.47 -0.73 -4.68
N MET A 272 -15.94 -1.95 -4.85
CA MET A 272 -16.75 -2.65 -3.85
C MET A 272 -16.01 -3.88 -3.36
N SER A 273 -15.73 -3.95 -2.06
CA SER A 273 -15.04 -5.06 -1.42
C SER A 273 -16.02 -6.13 -0.93
N PHE A 274 -15.61 -7.39 -1.09
CA PHE A 274 -16.35 -8.57 -0.67
C PHE A 274 -15.39 -9.59 -0.03
N VAL A 275 -15.45 -9.74 1.29
CA VAL A 275 -14.77 -10.84 1.99
C VAL A 275 -15.56 -12.12 1.74
N ALA A 276 -14.96 -13.03 0.99
CA ALA A 276 -15.57 -14.29 0.58
C ALA A 276 -15.56 -15.31 1.72
N MET A 277 -16.75 -15.69 2.18
CA MET A 277 -17.00 -16.70 3.20
C MET A 277 -18.00 -17.72 2.68
N ALA A 278 -18.05 -18.91 3.28
CA ALA A 278 -19.03 -19.93 2.89
C ALA A 278 -20.48 -19.39 3.00
N ASP A 279 -20.75 -18.57 4.02
CA ASP A 279 -22.08 -18.03 4.32
C ASP A 279 -22.58 -16.90 3.40
N ASN A 280 -21.73 -16.37 2.52
CA ASN A 280 -22.10 -15.24 1.65
C ASN A 280 -21.73 -15.42 0.19
N ILE A 281 -20.89 -16.40 -0.15
CA ILE A 281 -20.39 -16.57 -1.52
C ILE A 281 -21.51 -16.80 -2.55
N GLU A 282 -22.66 -17.33 -2.13
CA GLU A 282 -23.85 -17.44 -2.99
C GLU A 282 -24.33 -16.10 -3.55
N GLU A 283 -24.13 -15.00 -2.82
CA GLU A 283 -24.53 -13.66 -3.26
C GLU A 283 -23.51 -13.02 -4.20
N LEU A 284 -22.32 -13.59 -4.40
CA LEU A 284 -21.24 -12.95 -5.14
C LEU A 284 -21.63 -12.58 -6.60
N PRO A 285 -22.33 -13.42 -7.39
CA PRO A 285 -22.80 -13.01 -8.71
C PRO A 285 -23.76 -11.81 -8.66
N ALA A 286 -24.72 -11.82 -7.74
CA ALA A 286 -25.67 -10.72 -7.53
C ALA A 286 -24.98 -9.44 -7.02
N PHE A 287 -23.92 -9.61 -6.22
CA PHE A 287 -23.07 -8.52 -5.74
C PHE A 287 -22.34 -7.83 -6.89
N VAL A 288 -21.81 -8.61 -7.85
CA VAL A 288 -21.19 -8.06 -9.06
C VAL A 288 -22.22 -7.29 -9.90
N GLU A 289 -23.43 -7.83 -10.09
CA GLU A 289 -24.52 -7.11 -10.78
C GLU A 289 -24.87 -5.79 -10.07
N MET A 290 -24.89 -5.80 -8.74
CA MET A 290 -25.11 -4.57 -7.94
C MET A 290 -23.99 -3.54 -8.16
N ALA A 291 -22.73 -3.98 -8.16
CA ALA A 291 -21.60 -3.11 -8.41
C ALA A 291 -21.65 -2.47 -9.81
N VAL A 292 -22.08 -3.24 -10.82
CA VAL A 292 -22.33 -2.72 -12.17
C VAL A 292 -23.40 -1.62 -12.16
N ARG A 293 -24.54 -1.83 -11.48
CA ARG A 293 -25.61 -0.82 -11.39
C ARG A 293 -25.15 0.48 -10.75
N LEU A 294 -24.28 0.40 -9.75
CA LEU A 294 -23.69 1.57 -9.07
C LEU A 294 -22.56 2.24 -9.86
N GLY A 295 -22.20 1.71 -11.04
CA GLY A 295 -21.11 2.25 -11.85
C GLY A 295 -19.73 2.02 -11.23
N ALA A 296 -19.56 0.97 -10.43
CA ALA A 296 -18.28 0.60 -9.86
C ALA A 296 -17.27 0.24 -10.96
N LEU A 297 -16.02 0.68 -10.78
CA LEU A 297 -14.91 0.27 -11.63
C LEU A 297 -14.49 -1.17 -11.34
N ARG A 298 -14.53 -1.56 -10.06
CA ARG A 298 -13.96 -2.82 -9.57
C ARG A 298 -14.82 -3.46 -8.48
N VAL A 299 -14.87 -4.79 -8.51
CA VAL A 299 -15.21 -5.62 -7.36
C VAL A 299 -13.92 -6.28 -6.87
N TYR A 300 -13.58 -6.03 -5.61
CA TYR A 300 -12.41 -6.58 -4.96
C TYR A 300 -12.82 -7.68 -3.99
N VAL A 301 -12.56 -8.92 -4.37
CA VAL A 301 -12.82 -10.08 -3.51
C VAL A 301 -11.60 -10.31 -2.63
N GLU A 302 -11.84 -10.60 -1.36
CA GLU A 302 -10.82 -10.83 -0.34
C GLU A 302 -11.05 -12.20 0.32
N ASP A 303 -9.96 -12.86 0.75
CA ASP A 303 -10.06 -14.09 1.53
C ASP A 303 -10.49 -13.79 2.97
N LEU A 304 -11.16 -14.75 3.61
CA LEU A 304 -11.32 -14.76 5.07
C LEU A 304 -9.96 -15.05 5.73
N ILE A 305 -9.56 -14.26 6.73
CA ILE A 305 -8.22 -14.33 7.34
C ILE A 305 -8.31 -14.37 8.86
N GLY A 306 -7.39 -15.11 9.49
CA GLY A 306 -7.10 -15.04 10.94
C GLY A 306 -8.11 -15.77 11.83
N TRP A 307 -8.93 -16.63 11.22
CA TRP A 307 -9.92 -17.45 11.91
C TRP A 307 -9.60 -18.95 11.88
N ASP A 308 -8.54 -19.36 11.17
CA ASP A 308 -8.11 -20.76 11.03
C ASP A 308 -7.82 -21.41 12.40
N ASP A 309 -7.38 -20.62 13.40
CA ASP A 309 -6.96 -21.09 14.73
C ASP A 309 -8.00 -20.83 15.85
N LYS A 310 -9.20 -20.35 15.50
CA LYS A 310 -10.25 -20.03 16.48
C LYS A 310 -11.55 -20.74 16.11
N PRO A 311 -12.25 -21.39 17.09
CA PRO A 311 -13.62 -21.84 16.86
C PRO A 311 -14.47 -20.61 16.57
N SER A 312 -14.77 -20.38 15.30
CA SER A 312 -15.60 -19.28 14.84
C SER A 312 -16.59 -19.78 13.81
N ASP A 313 -17.77 -19.17 13.78
CA ASP A 313 -18.78 -19.43 12.76
C ASP A 313 -18.42 -18.81 11.39
N ASN A 314 -17.17 -18.37 11.20
CA ASN A 314 -16.69 -17.86 9.92
C ASN A 314 -15.93 -18.96 9.19
N HIS A 315 -16.52 -19.47 8.12
CA HIS A 315 -15.89 -20.48 7.26
C HIS A 315 -15.36 -19.83 5.98
N PRO A 316 -14.15 -20.22 5.51
CA PRO A 316 -13.63 -19.74 4.25
C PRO A 316 -14.55 -20.12 3.09
N ALA A 317 -14.60 -19.30 2.04
CA ALA A 317 -15.48 -19.56 0.88
C ALA A 317 -15.27 -20.94 0.25
N THR A 318 -14.07 -21.52 0.34
CA THR A 318 -13.74 -22.86 -0.17
C THR A 318 -14.52 -23.99 0.48
N ASP A 319 -15.08 -23.78 1.67
CA ASP A 319 -15.91 -24.78 2.36
C ASP A 319 -17.32 -24.86 1.74
N HIS A 320 -17.71 -23.88 0.93
CA HIS A 320 -18.98 -23.90 0.23
C HIS A 320 -18.92 -24.84 -0.99
N PRO A 321 -19.85 -25.80 -1.14
CA PRO A 321 -19.78 -26.81 -2.20
C PRO A 321 -19.84 -26.23 -3.62
N ARG A 322 -20.45 -25.04 -3.78
CA ARG A 322 -20.55 -24.32 -5.06
C ARG A 322 -19.54 -23.19 -5.23
N CYS A 323 -18.50 -23.11 -4.40
CA CYS A 323 -17.55 -21.97 -4.40
C CYS A 323 -16.97 -21.67 -5.80
N VAL A 324 -16.43 -22.69 -6.48
CA VAL A 324 -15.84 -22.53 -7.82
C VAL A 324 -16.87 -22.08 -8.85
N GLU A 325 -18.07 -22.67 -8.82
CA GLU A 325 -19.18 -22.33 -9.71
C GLU A 325 -19.61 -20.86 -9.53
N LEU A 326 -19.79 -20.41 -8.30
CA LEU A 326 -20.20 -19.04 -7.96
C LEU A 326 -19.14 -18.00 -8.34
N LEU A 327 -17.85 -18.33 -8.17
CA LEU A 327 -16.74 -17.50 -8.63
C LEU A 327 -16.76 -17.33 -10.16
N ASP A 328 -17.09 -18.40 -10.89
CA ASP A 328 -17.16 -18.40 -12.35
C ASP A 328 -18.38 -17.63 -12.87
N GLU A 329 -19.54 -17.81 -12.23
CA GLU A 329 -20.74 -16.99 -12.49
C GLU A 329 -20.44 -15.49 -12.30
N ALA A 330 -19.87 -15.12 -11.15
CA ALA A 330 -19.51 -13.75 -10.83
C ALA A 330 -18.49 -13.16 -11.84
N ARG A 331 -17.49 -13.96 -12.24
CA ARG A 331 -16.52 -13.57 -13.27
C ARG A 331 -17.19 -13.36 -14.63
N ALA A 332 -18.13 -14.23 -15.01
CA ALA A 332 -18.88 -14.09 -16.25
C ALA A 332 -19.73 -12.80 -16.25
N VAL A 333 -20.40 -12.49 -15.13
CA VAL A 333 -21.11 -11.21 -14.95
C VAL A 333 -20.15 -10.04 -15.15
N ALA A 334 -19.02 -10.02 -14.44
CA ALA A 334 -18.06 -8.92 -14.52
C ALA A 334 -17.51 -8.72 -15.94
N ALA A 335 -17.18 -9.82 -16.63
CA ALA A 335 -16.68 -9.80 -18.00
C ALA A 335 -17.70 -9.20 -18.97
N ARG A 336 -19.00 -9.55 -18.86
CA ARG A 336 -20.06 -8.96 -19.70
C ARG A 336 -20.14 -7.44 -19.57
N HIS A 337 -19.87 -6.91 -18.38
CA HIS A 337 -19.97 -5.47 -18.08
C HIS A 337 -18.62 -4.74 -18.11
N LYS A 338 -17.52 -5.42 -18.47
CA LYS A 338 -16.15 -4.88 -18.43
C LYS A 338 -15.78 -4.30 -17.05
N LEU A 339 -16.36 -4.85 -15.99
CA LEU A 339 -16.05 -4.51 -14.62
C LEU A 339 -14.76 -5.25 -14.23
N TRP A 340 -13.83 -4.55 -13.56
CA TRP A 340 -12.62 -5.20 -13.09
C TRP A 340 -12.97 -6.12 -11.90
N PHE A 341 -12.87 -7.42 -12.11
CA PHE A 341 -13.08 -8.41 -11.06
C PHE A 341 -11.73 -8.90 -10.55
N GLN A 342 -11.40 -8.54 -9.31
CA GLN A 342 -10.14 -8.90 -8.69
C GLN A 342 -10.37 -9.99 -7.64
N LEU A 343 -9.69 -11.12 -7.81
CA LEU A 343 -9.67 -12.24 -6.87
C LEU A 343 -8.32 -12.30 -6.15
N PRO A 344 -8.29 -12.80 -4.89
CA PRO A 344 -7.04 -13.20 -4.27
C PRO A 344 -6.48 -14.42 -5.02
N GLN A 345 -5.15 -14.57 -4.99
CA GLN A 345 -4.47 -15.63 -5.74
C GLN A 345 -5.01 -17.03 -5.38
N ARG A 346 -5.28 -17.30 -4.11
CA ARG A 346 -5.83 -18.58 -3.63
C ARG A 346 -7.14 -18.94 -4.32
N LEU A 347 -8.11 -18.03 -4.37
CA LEU A 347 -9.39 -18.25 -5.05
C LEU A 347 -9.24 -18.28 -6.58
N ALA A 348 -8.28 -17.53 -7.13
CA ALA A 348 -7.98 -17.57 -8.56
C ALA A 348 -7.38 -18.93 -8.99
N ASP A 349 -6.60 -19.56 -8.11
CA ASP A 349 -5.90 -20.82 -8.36
C ASP A 349 -6.78 -22.07 -8.16
N LEU A 350 -7.99 -21.96 -7.61
CA LEU A 350 -8.93 -23.10 -7.46
C LEU A 350 -9.30 -23.77 -8.80
N ARG A 351 -9.12 -23.08 -9.94
CA ARG A 351 -9.30 -23.67 -11.28
C ARG A 351 -8.08 -24.46 -11.77
N ARG A 352 -6.93 -24.34 -11.10
CA ARG A 352 -5.62 -24.75 -11.61
C ARG A 352 -5.10 -26.02 -10.94
N GLU A 353 -5.91 -27.06 -10.81
CA GLU A 353 -5.33 -28.42 -10.85
C GLU A 353 -4.71 -28.60 -12.25
N GLY A 354 -3.41 -28.31 -12.38
CA GLY A 354 -2.62 -28.58 -13.59
C GLY A 354 -2.38 -27.42 -14.57
N SER A 355 -2.63 -26.15 -14.24
CA SER A 355 -2.29 -25.01 -15.12
C SER A 355 -1.10 -24.21 -14.58
N ILE A 356 0.01 -24.22 -15.32
CA ILE A 356 1.22 -23.42 -15.10
C ILE A 356 0.82 -21.94 -14.95
N ALA A 357 1.20 -21.32 -13.84
CA ALA A 357 1.06 -19.89 -13.64
C ALA A 357 1.69 -19.14 -14.83
N GLY A 358 0.96 -18.18 -15.41
CA GLY A 358 1.51 -17.30 -16.43
C GLY A 358 2.86 -16.73 -15.98
N GLU A 359 3.78 -16.57 -16.93
CA GLU A 359 5.22 -16.30 -16.78
C GLU A 359 5.59 -14.97 -16.10
N THR A 360 4.86 -14.50 -15.09
CA THR A 360 5.34 -13.41 -14.25
C THR A 360 6.32 -13.97 -13.24
N LYS A 361 7.62 -13.83 -13.52
CA LYS A 361 8.68 -14.12 -12.55
C LYS A 361 8.37 -13.39 -11.24
N PRO A 362 8.40 -14.06 -10.07
CA PRO A 362 8.21 -13.41 -8.78
C PRO A 362 9.23 -12.28 -8.64
N THR A 363 8.78 -11.04 -8.50
CA THR A 363 9.69 -9.92 -8.28
C THR A 363 9.52 -9.36 -6.88
N LEU A 364 10.61 -8.84 -6.31
CA LEU A 364 10.59 -8.07 -5.07
C LEU A 364 9.62 -6.88 -5.13
N ALA A 365 9.24 -6.40 -6.31
CA ALA A 365 8.22 -5.37 -6.48
C ALA A 365 6.82 -5.80 -6.01
N CYS A 366 6.55 -7.10 -5.89
CA CYS A 366 5.29 -7.63 -5.34
C CYS A 366 5.27 -7.65 -3.80
N CYS A 367 6.40 -7.36 -3.13
CA CYS A 367 6.44 -7.25 -1.68
C CYS A 367 5.90 -5.88 -1.25
N GLY A 368 4.72 -5.86 -0.62
CA GLY A 368 4.11 -4.63 -0.09
C GLY A 368 5.03 -3.86 0.86
N TRP A 369 5.96 -4.55 1.54
CA TRP A 369 6.89 -3.97 2.51
C TRP A 369 8.04 -3.20 1.86
N LEU A 370 8.38 -3.53 0.61
CA LEU A 370 9.40 -2.80 -0.12
C LEU A 370 8.86 -1.47 -0.64
N ASN A 371 7.57 -1.42 -0.95
CA ASN A 371 6.96 -0.23 -1.54
C ASN A 371 6.23 0.65 -0.51
N GLY A 372 5.88 0.13 0.68
CA GLY A 372 5.23 0.90 1.73
C GLY A 372 5.66 0.53 3.14
N VAL A 373 5.13 1.27 4.11
CA VAL A 373 5.38 1.11 5.56
C VAL A 373 4.06 1.19 6.30
N TRP A 374 3.86 0.34 7.31
CA TRP A 374 2.74 0.48 8.24
C TRP A 374 3.15 1.40 9.39
N VAL A 375 2.30 2.35 9.74
CA VAL A 375 2.56 3.34 10.77
C VAL A 375 1.39 3.37 11.74
N GLN A 376 1.66 3.13 13.02
CA GLN A 376 0.69 3.22 14.10
C GLN A 376 0.34 4.69 14.41
N MET A 377 -0.73 4.94 15.17
CA MET A 377 -1.12 6.32 15.52
C MET A 377 -0.02 7.08 16.28
N ASP A 378 0.73 6.37 17.11
CA ASP A 378 1.86 6.92 17.85
C ASP A 378 3.13 7.07 17.00
N GLY A 379 3.10 6.72 15.72
CA GLY A 379 4.21 6.80 14.77
C GLY A 379 5.15 5.60 14.76
N GLU A 380 4.92 4.58 15.59
CA GLU A 380 5.67 3.33 15.53
C GLU A 380 5.53 2.70 14.13
N MET A 381 6.67 2.36 13.52
CA MET A 381 6.71 1.77 12.20
C MET A 381 6.74 0.24 12.28
N ARG A 382 5.97 -0.40 11.40
CA ARG A 382 5.92 -1.86 11.28
C ARG A 382 6.05 -2.30 9.82
N PRO A 383 6.55 -3.52 9.56
CA PRO A 383 6.65 -4.05 8.19
C PRO A 383 5.25 -4.28 7.57
N CYS A 384 4.28 -4.72 8.37
CA CYS A 384 2.95 -5.14 7.93
C CYS A 384 1.93 -5.05 9.07
N CYS A 385 0.64 -5.02 8.75
CA CYS A 385 -0.45 -5.16 9.72
C CYS A 385 -0.62 -6.59 10.28
N LEU A 386 -0.08 -7.61 9.60
CA LEU A 386 -0.31 -9.04 9.93
C LEU A 386 0.93 -9.72 10.51
N VAL A 387 2.09 -9.10 10.35
CA VAL A 387 3.36 -9.56 10.92
C VAL A 387 3.68 -8.60 12.05
N GLY A 388 3.17 -8.94 13.25
CA GLY A 388 3.11 -8.10 14.45
C GLY A 388 4.25 -7.09 14.64
N HIS A 389 5.22 -7.38 15.50
CA HIS A 389 6.35 -6.49 15.74
C HIS A 389 7.68 -7.26 15.77
N PRO A 390 8.11 -7.91 14.67
CA PRO A 390 9.31 -8.77 14.68
C PRO A 390 10.63 -8.00 14.76
N ALA A 391 10.61 -6.69 14.52
CA ALA A 391 11.78 -5.84 14.63
C ALA A 391 11.40 -4.39 14.96
N ASP A 392 12.24 -3.71 15.73
CA ASP A 392 12.15 -2.28 15.98
C ASP A 392 12.58 -1.50 14.73
N MET A 393 11.62 -0.92 14.02
CA MET A 393 11.88 -0.07 12.86
C MET A 393 12.03 1.41 13.23
N GLY A 394 11.84 1.78 14.50
CA GLY A 394 11.80 3.14 15.00
C GLY A 394 10.46 3.84 14.81
N ASN A 395 10.42 5.13 15.14
CA ASN A 395 9.23 5.97 15.00
C ASN A 395 9.40 6.96 13.84
N ILE A 396 8.38 7.08 12.99
CA ILE A 396 8.44 7.99 11.84
C ILE A 396 8.44 9.47 12.27
N LYS A 397 8.00 9.77 13.49
CA LYS A 397 7.96 11.14 14.04
C LYS A 397 9.32 11.62 14.56
N ASP A 398 10.30 10.73 14.69
CA ASP A 398 11.65 11.06 15.19
C ASP A 398 12.51 11.80 14.14
N GLY A 399 12.08 11.82 12.89
CA GLY A 399 12.76 12.52 11.82
C GLY A 399 12.62 11.85 10.46
N PRO A 400 13.30 12.35 9.43
CA PRO A 400 13.13 11.88 8.07
C PRO A 400 13.57 10.42 7.88
N LEU A 401 12.77 9.63 7.16
CA LEU A 401 13.00 8.19 6.94
C LEU A 401 14.35 7.90 6.25
N GLN A 402 14.82 8.79 5.38
CA GLN A 402 16.13 8.66 4.71
C GLN A 402 17.33 8.70 5.68
N SER A 403 17.09 9.12 6.91
CA SER A 403 18.10 9.25 7.96
C SER A 403 17.86 8.31 9.14
N ASN A 404 16.73 7.60 9.17
CA ASN A 404 16.40 6.69 10.26
C ASN A 404 17.20 5.37 10.13
N PRO A 405 18.17 5.09 11.01
CA PRO A 405 19.06 3.94 10.87
C PRO A 405 18.32 2.60 11.05
N LYS A 406 17.32 2.55 11.95
CA LYS A 406 16.51 1.35 12.22
C LYS A 406 15.70 0.98 10.99
N PHE A 407 14.99 1.96 10.42
CA PHE A 407 14.22 1.82 9.19
C PHE A 407 15.08 1.31 8.02
N LEU A 408 16.21 1.98 7.76
CA LEU A 408 17.08 1.64 6.62
C LEU A 408 17.70 0.24 6.77
N LYS A 409 18.08 -0.15 8.00
CA LYS A 409 18.62 -1.49 8.28
C LYS A 409 17.60 -2.56 7.92
N VAL A 410 16.37 -2.47 8.42
CA VAL A 410 15.31 -3.45 8.12
C VAL A 410 14.98 -3.49 6.63
N LYS A 411 14.81 -2.32 5.98
CA LYS A 411 14.53 -2.25 4.54
C LYS A 411 15.64 -2.86 3.69
N SER A 412 16.91 -2.73 4.10
CA SER A 412 18.05 -3.32 3.38
C SER A 412 18.02 -4.84 3.37
N LEU A 413 17.62 -5.45 4.50
CA LEU A 413 17.45 -6.90 4.62
C LEU A 413 16.31 -7.38 3.71
N LEU A 414 15.19 -6.66 3.68
CA LEU A 414 14.07 -6.96 2.78
C LEU A 414 14.46 -6.84 1.30
N LEU A 415 15.23 -5.83 0.91
CA LEU A 415 15.72 -5.66 -0.47
C LEU A 415 16.66 -6.81 -0.89
N SER A 416 17.36 -7.44 0.06
CA SER A 416 18.21 -8.62 -0.22
C SER A 416 17.41 -9.89 -0.53
N GLY A 417 16.08 -9.82 -0.55
CA GLY A 417 15.18 -10.95 -0.77
C GLY A 417 14.88 -11.77 0.48
N LYS A 418 15.26 -11.27 1.66
CA LYS A 418 14.92 -11.89 2.95
C LYS A 418 13.56 -11.41 3.43
N VAL A 419 12.87 -12.27 4.17
CA VAL A 419 11.59 -11.97 4.81
C VAL A 419 11.64 -12.29 6.30
N PHE A 420 10.71 -11.77 7.10
CA PHE A 420 10.60 -12.19 8.49
C PHE A 420 10.08 -13.63 8.57
N GLN A 421 10.41 -14.36 9.64
CA GLN A 421 9.96 -15.75 9.85
C GLN A 421 8.43 -15.86 9.77
N GLN A 422 7.72 -14.90 10.35
CA GLN A 422 6.27 -14.79 10.36
C GLN A 422 5.66 -14.68 8.95
N CYS A 423 6.44 -14.29 7.93
CA CYS A 423 5.98 -14.29 6.54
C CYS A 423 5.73 -15.69 6.00
N LEU A 424 6.49 -16.68 6.47
CA LEU A 424 6.49 -18.01 5.86
C LEU A 424 5.15 -18.71 6.05
N GLY A 425 4.47 -18.47 7.17
CA GLY A 425 3.11 -18.94 7.43
C GLY A 425 2.01 -18.05 6.81
N HIS A 426 2.37 -16.85 6.33
CA HIS A 426 1.37 -15.87 5.95
C HIS A 426 0.81 -16.10 4.53
N ARG A 427 -0.47 -16.53 4.47
CA ARG A 427 -1.17 -16.92 3.25
C ARG A 427 -1.52 -15.76 2.30
N MET A 428 -1.51 -14.50 2.75
CA MET A 428 -1.87 -13.34 1.90
C MET A 428 -0.71 -12.60 1.25
N CYS A 429 0.54 -12.88 1.63
CA CYS A 429 1.66 -12.18 1.01
C CYS A 429 1.86 -12.69 -0.42
N ALA A 430 1.39 -11.92 -1.42
CA ALA A 430 1.52 -12.25 -2.83
C ALA A 430 2.96 -12.61 -3.22
N TYR A 431 3.96 -11.91 -2.66
CA TYR A 431 5.37 -12.25 -2.86
C TYR A 431 5.71 -13.65 -2.32
N VAL A 432 5.33 -13.98 -1.08
CA VAL A 432 5.57 -15.31 -0.49
C VAL A 432 4.87 -16.39 -1.30
N GLN A 433 3.61 -16.17 -1.68
CA GLN A 433 2.82 -17.14 -2.45
C GLN A 433 3.42 -17.38 -3.84
N GLN A 434 3.85 -16.33 -4.54
CA GLN A 434 4.53 -16.45 -5.83
C GLN A 434 5.87 -17.17 -5.71
N GLN A 435 6.67 -16.88 -4.68
CA GLN A 435 7.95 -17.57 -4.46
C GLN A 435 7.74 -19.07 -4.18
N LYS A 436 6.76 -19.41 -3.33
CA LYS A 436 6.35 -20.80 -3.06
C LYS A 436 5.89 -21.52 -4.33
N ALA A 437 4.99 -20.90 -5.10
CA ALA A 437 4.48 -21.46 -6.35
C ALA A 437 5.59 -21.67 -7.40
N ALA A 438 6.63 -20.82 -7.40
CA ALA A 438 7.79 -20.94 -8.27
C ALA A 438 8.88 -21.90 -7.75
N GLY A 439 8.69 -22.52 -6.58
CA GLY A 439 9.70 -23.39 -5.95
C GLY A 439 10.98 -22.67 -5.52
N ILE A 440 10.93 -21.34 -5.36
CA ILE A 440 12.09 -20.53 -4.98
C ILE A 440 12.15 -20.46 -3.45
N PRO A 441 13.25 -20.92 -2.81
CA PRO A 441 13.37 -20.90 -1.36
C PRO A 441 13.42 -19.47 -0.81
N LEU A 442 12.57 -19.19 0.17
CA LEU A 442 12.56 -17.92 0.90
C LEU A 442 13.63 -17.95 2.00
N ARG A 443 14.47 -16.91 2.02
CA ARG A 443 15.44 -16.71 3.10
C ARG A 443 14.83 -15.85 4.20
N THR A 444 15.13 -16.17 5.44
CA THR A 444 14.63 -15.41 6.59
C THR A 444 15.68 -14.47 7.16
N ILE A 445 15.21 -13.38 7.75
CA ILE A 445 16.04 -12.46 8.53
C ILE A 445 16.35 -13.12 9.88
N THR A 446 17.62 -13.15 10.28
CA THR A 446 18.04 -13.74 11.55
C THR A 446 18.21 -12.70 12.66
N ARG A 447 18.29 -13.20 13.91
CA ARG A 447 18.58 -12.38 15.09
C ARG A 447 19.94 -11.69 14.99
N GLU A 448 20.96 -12.40 14.52
CA GLU A 448 22.32 -11.83 14.36
C GLU A 448 22.32 -10.65 13.38
N GLU A 449 21.50 -10.72 12.33
CA GLU A 449 21.42 -9.66 11.33
C GLU A 449 20.74 -8.38 11.85
N LEU A 450 19.73 -8.55 12.72
CA LEU A 450 18.98 -7.44 13.32
C LEU A 450 19.64 -6.90 14.59
N GLY A 451 20.39 -7.72 15.32
CA GLY A 451 21.05 -7.34 16.57
C GLY A 451 20.04 -6.81 17.59
N GLU A 452 20.28 -5.61 18.09
CA GLU A 452 19.41 -4.92 19.06
C GLU A 452 18.02 -4.57 18.51
N LEU A 453 17.83 -4.60 17.19
CA LEU A 453 16.52 -4.35 16.58
C LEU A 453 15.62 -5.59 16.62
N TRP A 454 16.14 -6.76 17.00
CA TRP A 454 15.33 -7.97 17.13
C TRP A 454 14.36 -7.83 18.29
N ILE A 455 13.08 -8.05 18.03
CA ILE A 455 12.05 -8.15 19.06
C ILE A 455 11.66 -9.61 19.17
N GLU A 456 11.74 -10.13 20.39
CA GLU A 456 11.34 -11.51 20.63
C GLU A 456 9.86 -11.70 20.30
N PRO A 457 9.51 -12.77 19.57
CA PRO A 457 8.11 -13.14 19.39
C PRO A 457 7.47 -13.28 20.76
N ASP A 458 6.38 -12.55 20.99
CA ASP A 458 5.64 -12.65 22.24
C ASP A 458 5.14 -14.11 22.38
N ALA A 459 5.47 -14.79 23.47
CA ALA A 459 5.12 -16.20 23.67
C ALA A 459 3.60 -16.42 23.71
N SER A 460 2.84 -15.36 23.99
CA SER A 460 1.38 -15.32 23.93
C SER A 460 0.81 -15.16 22.50
N ALA A 461 1.60 -14.64 21.55
CA ALA A 461 1.25 -14.55 20.13
C ALA A 461 1.72 -15.79 19.34
N ALA A 462 2.65 -16.58 19.89
CA ALA A 462 3.14 -17.81 19.28
C ALA A 462 2.06 -18.92 19.24
N SER A 463 1.08 -18.93 20.15
CA SER A 463 -0.06 -19.84 20.06
C SER A 463 -1.02 -19.53 18.92
N GLU A 464 -0.88 -18.38 18.25
CA GLU A 464 -1.66 -18.00 17.07
C GLU A 464 -0.93 -18.26 15.73
N GLN A 465 0.27 -18.86 15.73
CA GLN A 465 1.04 -19.08 14.48
C GLN A 465 1.85 -20.39 14.39
N THR A 466 1.76 -21.31 15.36
CA THR A 466 2.50 -22.58 15.31
C THR A 466 1.61 -23.80 15.56
N SER A 467 0.87 -24.24 14.55
CA SER A 467 0.40 -25.63 14.44
C SER A 467 0.28 -26.04 12.98
N ASP A 468 1.40 -26.09 12.26
CA ASP A 468 1.41 -26.58 10.87
C ASP A 468 2.70 -27.36 10.54
N THR A 469 3.27 -28.08 11.52
CA THR A 469 4.43 -28.98 11.29
C THR A 469 4.28 -30.36 11.96
N ALA A 470 3.06 -30.87 12.13
CA ALA A 470 2.86 -32.26 12.52
C ALA A 470 1.51 -32.75 12.02
N ASP A 471 1.43 -33.15 10.75
CA ASP A 471 0.56 -34.25 10.29
C ASP A 471 0.82 -34.54 8.80
N SER A 472 1.97 -35.17 8.53
CA SER A 472 2.19 -35.87 7.26
C SER A 472 3.12 -37.08 7.39
N ALA A 473 3.21 -37.68 8.58
CA ALA A 473 4.08 -38.83 8.83
C ALA A 473 3.54 -39.77 9.92
N SER A 474 2.33 -40.33 9.73
CA SER A 474 1.93 -41.57 10.42
C SER A 474 0.73 -42.26 9.74
N LEU A 475 0.85 -42.59 8.46
CA LEU A 475 -0.02 -43.57 7.79
C LEU A 475 0.84 -44.49 6.91
N ALA A 476 1.74 -45.23 7.56
CA ALA A 476 2.34 -46.44 7.02
C ALA A 476 2.59 -47.38 8.19
N GLU A 477 2.25 -48.65 8.00
CA GLU A 477 2.45 -49.80 8.91
C GLU A 477 1.34 -50.03 9.95
N THR A 478 0.25 -50.68 9.53
CA THR A 478 -0.31 -51.87 10.20
C THR A 478 -1.45 -52.47 9.38
N THR A 479 -1.11 -53.32 8.41
CA THR A 479 -1.94 -54.49 8.00
C THR A 479 -1.11 -55.40 7.11
N ALA A 480 -0.65 -56.51 7.70
CA ALA A 480 -0.26 -57.81 7.15
C ALA A 480 1.04 -58.31 7.81
#